data_AF-A0A8S9BA05-F1
#
_entry.id   AF-A0A8S9BA05-F1
#
_cell.length_a   1.000
_cell.length_b   1.000
_cell.length_c   1.000
_cell.angle_alpha   90.00
_cell.angle_beta   90.00
_cell.angle_gamma   90.00
#
_symmetry.space_group_name_H-M   'P 1'
#
loop_
_entity.id
_entity.type
_entity.pdbx_description
1 polymer ?
#
loop_
_entity_poly.entity_id
_entity_poly.type
_entity_poly.pdbx_seq_one_letter_code
_entity_poly.pdbx_strand_id
1 'polypeptide(L)'
;MADPSRYTYPSPLKGYENAPPLPDEKAADGKSYVNPQTGVLSKSYERFTEPLDNGIRGALFWEEPIGPHPLAMFEVNLFTPAQFGAFIPWLVINRGPLSALIHPNCVDPETGEHEDEYRDHTQRATWMGNPIALDLSLFQKREEERAQKKKALEKNGL
;
A
#
# COMPACT_ATOMS: atom_id res chain seq x y z
N MET A 1 25.03 -0.97 -9.87
CA MET A 1 23.66 -0.51 -9.53
C MET A 1 22.96 -0.15 -10.84
N ALA A 2 21.68 -0.47 -11.00
CA ALA A 2 20.89 0.12 -12.09
C ALA A 2 20.84 1.63 -11.85
N ASP A 3 21.09 2.44 -12.87
CA ASP A 3 21.06 3.91 -12.78
C ASP A 3 19.63 4.40 -13.08
N PRO A 4 18.85 4.78 -12.05
CA PRO A 4 17.45 5.15 -12.23
C PRO A 4 17.28 6.45 -13.03
N SER A 5 18.33 7.27 -13.19
CA SER A 5 18.30 8.47 -14.03
C SER A 5 18.25 8.17 -15.53
N ARG A 6 18.55 6.92 -15.94
CA ARG A 6 18.54 6.48 -17.34
C ARG A 6 17.15 6.11 -17.86
N TYR A 7 16.14 6.09 -16.99
CA TYR A 7 14.77 5.79 -17.35
C TYR A 7 13.91 7.04 -17.19
N THR A 8 13.09 7.35 -18.20
CA THR A 8 12.19 8.51 -18.16
C THR A 8 10.77 8.00 -18.05
N TYR A 9 10.09 8.31 -16.95
CA TYR A 9 8.67 8.03 -16.81
C TYR A 9 7.92 9.26 -16.27
N PRO A 10 6.63 9.43 -16.61
CA PRO A 10 5.81 10.52 -16.08
C PRO A 10 5.76 10.52 -14.55
N SER A 11 5.91 11.68 -13.91
CA SER A 11 5.71 11.80 -12.46
C SER A 11 4.29 11.33 -12.06
N PRO A 12 4.12 10.62 -10.92
CA PRO A 12 2.80 10.34 -10.35
C PRO A 12 2.04 11.62 -9.97
N LEU A 13 2.75 12.73 -9.80
CA LEU A 13 2.19 14.06 -9.55
C LEU A 13 1.91 14.85 -10.82
N LYS A 14 2.03 14.24 -12.01
CA LYS A 14 1.82 14.96 -13.26
C LYS A 14 0.41 15.58 -13.29
N GLY A 15 0.31 16.90 -13.26
CA GLY A 15 -0.94 17.66 -13.17
C GLY A 15 -1.34 18.09 -11.74
N TYR A 16 -0.59 17.70 -10.71
CA TYR A 16 -0.82 17.96 -9.28
C TYR A 16 0.40 18.54 -8.58
N GLU A 17 1.40 18.99 -9.33
CA GLU A 17 2.71 19.40 -8.80
C GLU A 17 2.63 20.57 -7.81
N ASN A 18 1.55 21.35 -7.87
CA ASN A 18 1.31 22.51 -7.01
C ASN A 18 0.12 22.31 -6.04
N ALA A 19 -0.32 21.07 -5.84
CA ALA A 19 -1.40 20.79 -4.88
C ALA A 19 -0.93 21.08 -3.44
N PRO A 20 -1.81 21.63 -2.57
CA PRO A 20 -1.51 21.77 -1.14
C PRO A 20 -1.28 20.39 -0.50
N PRO A 21 -0.48 20.30 0.57
CA PRO A 21 -0.30 19.05 1.31
C PRO A 21 -1.65 18.54 1.87
N LEU A 22 -1.76 17.22 2.04
CA LEU A 22 -2.93 16.63 2.67
C LEU A 22 -3.08 17.15 4.11
N PRO A 23 -4.31 17.45 4.57
CA PRO A 23 -4.53 17.94 5.92
C PRO A 23 -4.41 16.81 6.96
N ASP A 24 -3.99 17.16 8.17
CA ASP A 24 -3.96 16.26 9.32
C ASP A 24 -5.33 16.14 10.03
N GLU A 25 -6.38 16.77 9.49
CA GLU A 25 -7.74 16.73 10.03
C GLU A 25 -8.39 15.37 9.78
N LYS A 26 -9.05 14.80 10.79
CA LYS A 26 -9.80 13.55 10.65
C LYS A 26 -11.23 13.79 10.12
N ALA A 27 -11.67 12.93 9.20
CA ALA A 27 -13.03 12.84 8.71
C ALA A 27 -14.02 12.40 9.80
N ALA A 28 -15.32 12.52 9.51
CA ALA A 28 -16.40 12.24 10.45
C ALA A 28 -16.45 10.77 10.93
N ASP A 29 -15.82 9.85 10.21
CA ASP A 29 -15.66 8.45 10.62
C ASP A 29 -14.65 8.25 11.77
N GLY A 30 -13.89 9.29 12.14
CA GLY A 30 -12.88 9.26 13.20
C GLY A 30 -11.62 8.44 12.88
N LYS A 31 -11.58 7.79 11.71
CA LYS A 31 -10.51 6.91 11.27
C LYS A 31 -9.65 7.56 10.18
N SER A 32 -10.27 8.32 9.30
CA SER A 32 -9.65 8.73 8.05
C SER A 32 -9.28 10.18 8.06
N TYR A 33 -8.27 10.61 7.28
CA TYR A 33 -8.03 12.04 7.14
C TYR A 33 -8.93 12.62 6.06
N VAL A 34 -9.27 13.90 6.20
CA VAL A 34 -10.03 14.65 5.21
C VAL A 34 -9.21 14.67 3.91
N ASN A 35 -9.75 14.07 2.85
CA ASN A 35 -9.18 14.16 1.52
C ASN A 35 -9.95 15.22 0.72
N PRO A 36 -9.46 16.47 0.62
CA PRO A 36 -10.13 17.49 -0.18
C PRO A 36 -10.09 17.09 -1.66
N GLN A 37 -11.24 16.64 -2.17
CA GLN A 37 -11.40 16.25 -3.55
C GLN A 37 -11.12 17.46 -4.47
N THR A 38 -10.15 17.33 -5.37
CA THR A 38 -9.76 18.40 -6.29
C THR A 38 -10.62 18.46 -7.55
N GLY A 39 -11.57 17.53 -7.71
CA GLY A 39 -12.49 17.44 -8.85
C GLY A 39 -11.85 16.93 -10.15
N VAL A 40 -10.53 16.74 -10.16
CA VAL A 40 -9.78 16.12 -11.25
C VAL A 40 -9.09 14.90 -10.65
N LEU A 41 -9.10 13.76 -11.35
CA LEU A 41 -8.33 12.57 -10.98
C LEU A 41 -7.03 12.52 -11.77
N SER A 42 -5.94 12.06 -11.13
CA SER A 42 -4.68 11.81 -11.83
C SER A 42 -4.87 10.68 -12.84
N LYS A 43 -4.22 10.76 -14.00
CA LYS A 43 -4.20 9.66 -14.98
C LYS A 43 -3.67 8.35 -14.39
N SER A 44 -2.96 8.42 -13.27
CA SER A 44 -2.57 7.25 -12.50
C SER A 44 -3.79 6.38 -12.17
N TYR A 45 -4.96 6.94 -11.84
CA TYR A 45 -6.20 6.22 -11.54
C TYR A 45 -6.68 5.28 -12.67
N GLU A 46 -6.25 5.53 -13.91
CA GLU A 46 -6.58 4.69 -15.05
C GLU A 46 -5.46 3.68 -15.37
N ARG A 47 -4.19 4.07 -15.18
CA ARG A 47 -3.00 3.25 -15.48
C ARG A 47 -1.73 3.79 -14.82
N PHE A 48 -0.86 2.88 -14.41
CA PHE A 48 0.51 3.19 -14.01
C PHE A 48 1.43 3.40 -15.21
N THR A 49 2.52 4.13 -14.97
CA THR A 49 3.61 4.26 -15.94
C THR A 49 4.29 2.91 -16.13
N GLU A 50 4.63 2.57 -17.37
CA GLU A 50 5.52 1.43 -17.67
C GLU A 50 6.78 1.51 -16.77
N PRO A 51 7.41 0.39 -16.38
CA PRO A 51 7.17 -1.00 -16.76
C PRO A 51 6.22 -1.73 -15.79
N LEU A 52 5.42 -0.99 -15.00
CA LEU A 52 4.48 -1.62 -14.09
C LEU A 52 3.39 -2.37 -14.86
N ASP A 53 3.04 -3.55 -14.36
CA ASP A 53 1.90 -4.30 -14.86
C ASP A 53 0.62 -3.50 -14.59
N ASN A 54 -0.09 -3.18 -15.67
CA ASN A 54 -1.37 -2.46 -15.64
C ASN A 54 -2.57 -3.42 -15.60
N GLY A 55 -2.33 -4.72 -15.46
CA GLY A 55 -3.39 -5.70 -15.24
C GLY A 55 -4.07 -5.56 -13.88
N ILE A 56 -5.22 -6.23 -13.72
CA ILE A 56 -6.10 -6.20 -12.53
C ILE A 56 -5.37 -6.47 -11.20
N ARG A 57 -4.19 -7.07 -11.23
CA ARG A 57 -3.40 -7.41 -10.02
C ARG A 57 -2.24 -6.45 -9.75
N GLY A 58 -1.83 -5.63 -10.71
CA GLY A 58 -0.65 -4.77 -10.56
C GLY A 58 -0.91 -3.41 -9.92
N ALA A 59 -2.17 -2.96 -9.92
CA ALA A 59 -2.54 -1.56 -9.83
C ALA A 59 -3.99 -1.39 -9.34
N LEU A 60 -4.20 -1.04 -8.07
CA LEU A 60 -5.55 -0.84 -7.50
C LEU A 60 -5.71 0.60 -7.00
N PHE A 61 -6.89 1.19 -7.21
CA PHE A 61 -7.23 2.53 -6.74
C PHE A 61 -8.36 2.47 -5.74
N TRP A 62 -8.13 3.09 -4.59
CA TRP A 62 -9.09 3.18 -3.50
C TRP A 62 -9.38 4.64 -3.23
N GLU A 63 -10.58 5.08 -3.59
CA GLU A 63 -11.05 6.44 -3.34
C GLU A 63 -11.46 6.67 -1.88
N GLU A 64 -11.56 5.58 -1.12
CA GLU A 64 -11.92 5.54 0.28
C GLU A 64 -10.88 4.73 1.08
N PRO A 65 -10.79 4.98 2.41
CA PRO A 65 -9.98 4.18 3.33
C PRO A 65 -10.33 2.68 3.26
N ILE A 66 -9.31 1.82 3.20
CA ILE A 66 -9.49 0.37 3.09
C ILE A 66 -8.52 -0.39 4.00
N GLY A 67 -9.02 -1.40 4.71
CA GLY A 67 -8.23 -2.23 5.60
C GLY A 67 -7.48 -1.40 6.66
N PRO A 68 -6.13 -1.50 6.73
CA PRO A 68 -5.32 -0.74 7.68
C PRO A 68 -5.01 0.69 7.22
N HIS A 69 -5.35 1.05 5.98
CA HIS A 69 -4.97 2.33 5.38
C HIS A 69 -6.03 3.40 5.70
N PRO A 70 -5.68 4.47 6.43
CA PRO A 70 -6.65 5.49 6.84
C PRO A 70 -6.98 6.49 5.73
N LEU A 71 -6.29 6.43 4.60
CA LEU A 71 -6.43 7.35 3.48
C LEU A 71 -6.81 6.62 2.20
N ALA A 72 -7.49 7.34 1.31
CA ALA A 72 -7.56 7.00 -0.10
C ALA A 72 -6.13 6.85 -0.65
N MET A 73 -5.87 5.78 -1.38
CA MET A 73 -4.54 5.40 -1.83
C MET A 73 -4.61 4.58 -3.10
N PHE A 74 -3.46 4.30 -3.69
CA PHE A 74 -3.32 3.26 -4.70
C PHE A 74 -2.32 2.20 -4.23
N GLU A 75 -2.59 0.96 -4.60
CA GLU A 75 -1.73 -0.19 -4.31
C GLU A 75 -1.02 -0.63 -5.59
N VAL A 76 0.28 -0.91 -5.46
CA VAL A 76 1.08 -1.50 -6.53
C VAL A 76 1.66 -2.80 -6.04
N ASN A 77 1.26 -3.91 -6.64
CA ASN A 77 1.81 -5.22 -6.33
C ASN A 77 3.03 -5.51 -7.20
N LEU A 78 4.15 -5.83 -6.55
CA LEU A 78 5.39 -6.23 -7.19
C LEU A 78 5.61 -7.71 -6.90
N PHE A 79 5.58 -8.54 -7.95
CA PHE A 79 5.60 -10.00 -7.83
C PHE A 79 7.01 -10.59 -7.96
N THR A 80 7.98 -9.81 -8.43
CA THR A 80 9.35 -10.29 -8.65
C THR A 80 10.40 -9.34 -8.08
N PRO A 81 11.58 -9.86 -7.68
CA PRO A 81 12.70 -9.01 -7.28
C PRO A 81 13.13 -8.00 -8.36
N ALA A 82 12.96 -8.35 -9.64
CA ALA A 82 13.26 -7.45 -10.75
C ALA A 82 12.30 -6.27 -10.81
N GLN A 83 10.99 -6.50 -10.63
CA GLN A 83 9.99 -5.42 -10.52
C GLN A 83 10.28 -4.53 -9.31
N PHE A 84 10.61 -5.11 -8.16
CA PHE A 84 11.00 -4.35 -6.97
C PHE A 84 12.23 -3.47 -7.23
N GLY A 85 13.28 -4.04 -7.82
CA GLY A 85 14.52 -3.34 -8.14
C GLY A 85 14.37 -2.23 -9.20
N ALA A 86 13.36 -2.30 -10.06
CA ALA A 86 13.04 -1.25 -11.02
C ALA A 86 12.13 -0.16 -10.43
N PHE A 87 11.07 -0.55 -9.74
CA PHE A 87 10.03 0.38 -9.29
C PHE A 87 10.45 1.21 -8.08
N ILE A 88 11.11 0.61 -7.10
CA ILE A 88 11.47 1.33 -5.86
C ILE A 88 12.41 2.51 -6.14
N PRO A 89 13.50 2.38 -6.92
CA PRO A 89 14.34 3.53 -7.28
C PRO A 89 13.61 4.59 -8.10
N TRP A 90 12.68 4.17 -8.96
CA TRP A 90 11.83 5.11 -9.69
C TRP A 90 10.95 5.94 -8.75
N LEU A 91 10.33 5.28 -7.78
CA LEU A 91 9.47 5.92 -6.78
C LEU A 91 10.26 6.92 -5.92
N VAL A 92 11.51 6.60 -5.57
CA VAL A 92 12.42 7.53 -4.86
C VAL A 92 12.56 8.87 -5.59
N ILE A 93 12.65 8.84 -6.92
CA ILE A 93 12.88 10.04 -7.74
C ILE A 93 11.57 10.78 -8.00
N ASN A 94 10.46 10.06 -8.21
CA ASN A 94 9.27 10.63 -8.83
C ASN A 94 8.11 10.89 -7.86
N ARG A 95 8.06 10.28 -6.67
CA ARG A 95 6.91 10.42 -5.75
C ARG A 95 6.62 11.84 -5.24
N GLY A 96 7.60 12.74 -5.34
CA GLY A 96 7.54 14.08 -4.73
C GLY A 96 7.22 14.04 -3.23
N PRO A 97 6.19 14.78 -2.73
CA PRO A 97 5.89 14.83 -1.31
C PRO A 97 5.06 13.64 -0.81
N LEU A 98 4.58 12.76 -1.71
CA LEU A 98 3.68 11.66 -1.33
C LEU A 98 4.38 10.64 -0.44
N SER A 99 3.66 10.15 0.57
CA SER A 99 4.10 9.05 1.41
C SER A 99 3.77 7.69 0.78
N ALA A 100 4.70 6.75 0.87
CA ALA A 100 4.53 5.38 0.39
C ALA A 100 4.88 4.37 1.49
N LEU A 101 3.94 3.48 1.78
CA LEU A 101 4.16 2.28 2.58
C LEU A 101 4.63 1.16 1.66
N ILE A 102 5.75 0.54 1.99
CA ILE A 102 6.30 -0.62 1.28
C ILE A 102 6.38 -1.75 2.28
N HIS A 103 5.72 -2.87 2.02
CA HIS A 103 5.79 -4.05 2.87
C HIS A 103 5.82 -5.33 2.01
N PRO A 104 6.37 -6.43 2.52
CA PRO A 104 6.18 -7.74 1.90
C PRO A 104 4.76 -8.26 2.14
N ASN A 105 4.33 -9.20 1.32
CA ASN A 105 3.20 -10.09 1.62
C ASN A 105 3.76 -11.48 1.87
N CYS A 106 3.98 -11.83 3.14
CA CYS A 106 4.41 -13.17 3.53
C CYS A 106 3.20 -14.10 3.52
N VAL A 107 3.15 -14.97 2.51
CA VAL A 107 2.07 -15.95 2.32
C VAL A 107 2.64 -17.36 2.36
N ASP A 108 1.82 -18.29 2.85
CA ASP A 108 2.12 -19.71 2.76
C ASP A 108 2.18 -20.13 1.28
N PRO A 109 3.24 -20.83 0.84
CA PRO A 109 3.46 -21.13 -0.57
C PRO A 109 2.50 -22.18 -1.15
N GLU A 110 1.85 -22.98 -0.31
CA GLU A 110 0.92 -24.03 -0.73
C GLU A 110 -0.52 -23.53 -0.80
N THR A 111 -0.94 -22.75 0.18
CA THR A 111 -2.32 -22.27 0.35
C THR A 111 -2.52 -20.85 -0.17
N GLY A 112 -1.47 -20.05 -0.23
CA GLY A 112 -1.53 -18.62 -0.56
C GLY A 112 -2.14 -17.75 0.55
N GLU A 113 -2.37 -18.30 1.74
CA GLU A 113 -2.88 -17.53 2.87
C GLU A 113 -1.79 -16.65 3.49
N HIS A 114 -2.15 -15.44 3.92
CA HIS A 114 -1.22 -14.56 4.63
C HIS A 114 -0.83 -15.14 5.99
N GLU A 115 0.48 -15.23 6.24
CA GLU A 115 1.02 -15.78 7.48
C GLU A 115 0.90 -14.80 8.65
N ASP A 116 1.32 -13.54 8.45
CA ASP A 116 1.38 -12.53 9.51
C ASP A 116 1.23 -11.10 8.95
N GLU A 117 -0.01 -10.74 8.62
CA GLU A 117 -0.34 -9.42 8.05
C GLU A 117 0.04 -8.27 9.01
N TYR A 118 -0.09 -8.48 10.33
CA TYR A 118 0.27 -7.48 11.32
C TYR A 118 1.76 -7.16 11.24
N ARG A 119 2.63 -8.18 11.21
CA ARG A 119 4.07 -8.00 11.14
C ARG A 119 4.53 -7.45 9.81
N ASP A 120 3.86 -7.84 8.72
CA ASP A 120 4.11 -7.30 7.38
C ASP A 120 3.91 -5.78 7.35
N HIS A 121 2.80 -5.29 7.89
CA HIS A 121 2.46 -3.86 7.91
C HIS A 121 3.14 -3.04 9.01
N THR A 122 3.90 -3.68 9.91
CA THR A 122 4.57 -3.02 11.04
C THR A 122 6.08 -3.18 11.01
N GLN A 123 6.59 -4.36 11.35
CA GLN A 123 8.01 -4.62 11.57
C GLN A 123 8.78 -4.81 10.25
N ARG A 124 8.09 -5.34 9.22
CA ARG A 124 8.68 -5.57 7.90
C ARG A 124 8.38 -4.44 6.93
N ALA A 125 7.59 -3.45 7.35
CA ALA A 125 7.26 -2.29 6.58
C ALA A 125 8.42 -1.28 6.51
N THR A 126 8.53 -0.61 5.38
CA THR A 126 9.42 0.52 5.13
C THR A 126 8.58 1.69 4.62
N TRP A 127 8.80 2.88 5.17
CA TRP A 127 8.16 4.09 4.69
C TRP A 127 9.11 4.90 3.81
N MET A 128 8.57 5.47 2.74
CA MET A 128 9.20 6.51 1.96
C MET A 128 8.38 7.79 2.07
N GLY A 129 9.01 8.89 2.50
CA GLY A 129 8.29 10.11 2.87
C GLY A 129 7.85 10.08 4.34
N ASN A 130 6.72 10.72 4.65
CA ASN A 130 6.23 10.84 6.04
C ASN A 130 5.39 9.60 6.42
N PRO A 131 5.75 8.84 7.46
CA PRO A 131 4.94 7.71 7.89
C PRO A 131 3.53 8.13 8.29
N ILE A 132 2.53 7.35 7.89
CA ILE A 132 1.13 7.57 8.25
C ILE A 132 0.70 6.45 9.19
N ALA A 133 0.10 6.80 10.33
CA ALA A 133 -0.36 5.81 11.31
C ALA A 133 -1.46 4.92 10.70
N LEU A 134 -1.22 3.60 10.68
CA LEU A 134 -2.17 2.61 10.18
C LEU A 134 -3.17 2.19 11.27
N ASP A 135 -4.38 1.82 10.86
CA ASP A 135 -5.37 1.18 11.74
C ASP A 135 -5.19 -0.35 11.74
N LEU A 136 -4.45 -0.85 12.73
CA LEU A 136 -4.07 -2.27 12.82
C LEU A 136 -5.11 -3.14 13.53
N SER A 137 -6.24 -2.55 13.97
CA SER A 137 -7.28 -3.26 14.74
C SER A 137 -7.81 -4.50 14.02
N LEU A 138 -7.93 -4.42 12.69
CA LEU A 138 -8.37 -5.52 11.84
C LEU A 138 -7.44 -6.73 11.92
N PHE A 139 -6.13 -6.53 11.88
CA PHE A 139 -5.15 -7.61 11.92
C PHE A 139 -5.12 -8.26 13.30
N GLN A 140 -5.17 -7.46 14.36
CA GLN A 140 -5.23 -7.97 15.74
C GLN A 140 -6.43 -8.90 15.93
N LYS A 141 -7.61 -8.49 15.43
CA LYS A 141 -8.82 -9.31 15.50
C LYS A 141 -8.69 -10.63 14.72
N ARG A 142 -8.14 -10.60 13.50
CA ARG A 142 -7.94 -11.83 12.69
C ARG A 142 -6.98 -12.82 13.37
N GLU A 143 -5.89 -12.33 13.95
CA GLU A 143 -4.93 -13.16 14.66
C GLU A 143 -5.55 -13.81 15.90
N GLU A 144 -6.38 -13.08 16.64
CA GLU A 144 -7.16 -13.63 17.76
C GLU A 144 -8.13 -14.74 17.30
N GLU A 145 -8.87 -14.51 16.21
CA GLU A 145 -9.80 -15.49 15.63
C GLU A 145 -9.06 -16.76 15.15
N ARG A 146 -7.89 -16.61 14.51
CA ARG A 146 -7.02 -17.72 14.10
C ARG A 146 -6.51 -18.51 15.29
N ALA A 147 -6.03 -17.82 16.34
CA ALA A 147 -5.56 -18.48 17.55
C ALA A 147 -6.69 -19.25 18.28
N GLN A 148 -7.91 -18.71 18.30
CA GLN A 148 -9.07 -19.41 18.84
C GLN A 148 -9.45 -20.65 18.04
N LYS A 149 -9.49 -20.55 16.69
CA LYS A 149 -9.73 -21.71 15.81
C LYS A 149 -8.69 -22.81 16.01
N LYS A 150 -7.40 -22.45 16.09
CA LYS A 150 -6.32 -23.42 16.33
C LYS A 150 -6.50 -24.15 17.66
N LYS A 151 -6.77 -23.41 18.75
CA LYS A 151 -7.06 -24.01 20.07
C LYS A 151 -8.29 -24.94 20.04
N ALA A 152 -9.32 -24.58 19.27
CA ALA A 152 -10.52 -25.41 19.14
C ALA A 152 -10.24 -26.72 18.37
N LEU A 153 -9.43 -26.66 17.30
CA LEU A 153 -9.01 -27.85 16.54
C LEU A 153 -8.13 -28.78 17.38
N GLU A 154 -7.15 -28.23 18.11
CA GLU A 154 -6.29 -28.98 19.03
C GLU A 154 -7.10 -29.65 20.15
N LYS A 155 -8.16 -29.00 20.62
CA LYS A 155 -9.07 -29.55 21.65
C LYS A 155 -10.01 -30.64 21.11
N ASN A 156 -10.29 -30.64 19.81
CA ASN A 156 -11.22 -31.56 19.17
C ASN A 156 -10.56 -32.78 18.50
N GLY A 157 -9.23 -32.88 18.50
CA GLY A 157 -8.49 -34.12 18.22
C GLY A 157 -8.73 -34.75 16.84
N LEU A 158 -8.30 -34.06 15.78
CA LEU A 158 -7.76 -34.69 14.56
C LEU A 158 -6.26 -34.44 14.50
#